data_AF-A0A7S3W853-F1
#
_entry.id   AF-A0A7S3W853-F1
#
_cell.length_a   1.000
_cell.length_b   1.000
_cell.length_c   1.000
_cell.angle_alpha   90.00
_cell.angle_beta   90.00
_cell.angle_gamma   90.00
#
_symmetry.space_group_name_H-M   'P 1'
#
loop_
_entity.id
_entity.type
_entity.pdbx_description
1 polymer ?
#
loop_
_entity_poly.entity_id
_entity_poly.type
_entity_poly.pdbx_seq_one_letter_code
_entity_poly.pdbx_strand_id
1 'polypeptide(L)'
;FGSSRSSERRARARPTQPDHSARSALPRRATPYAGAPFSLSAAMKFCLKLVRSSVHEHCRTEPEDYLAASSELLFATMVVSFCITKLLNPQQLLDNPIRRMVGYNNPCVFWDEKPATLVAAWMFAPMIYLGIRYAVTDSMRAKLSNPDDPAKRNTLYLYLNWAYAISQIICSGIFVVTPQDGMLTSMRVHSFCFVQLIPMLGLAIAANYHEGYKNGVPFSNAQWIGLALICVLTVLETFFASTAVFLYKNDGVFVHDPTLMQMIDYGWFASLPIAAHYMPRSPDIFEDFSLAPDENKELP
;
A
#
# COMPACT_ATOMS: atom_id res chain seq x y z
N PHE A 1 30.89 -44.00 -63.78
CA PHE A 1 29.65 -43.36 -63.32
C PHE A 1 29.35 -43.85 -61.89
N GLY A 2 29.83 -43.29 -60.77
CA GLY A 2 30.46 -42.00 -60.51
C GLY A 2 29.47 -41.01 -59.87
N SER A 3 29.20 -41.12 -58.55
CA SER A 3 28.84 -39.99 -57.66
C SER A 3 28.49 -40.49 -56.24
N SER A 4 29.49 -40.58 -55.36
CA SER A 4 29.31 -40.72 -53.91
C SER A 4 28.97 -39.37 -53.29
N ARG A 5 27.80 -39.23 -52.66
CA ARG A 5 27.46 -38.05 -51.85
C ARG A 5 28.02 -38.23 -50.44
N SER A 6 29.10 -37.51 -50.14
CA SER A 6 29.65 -37.33 -48.80
C SER A 6 28.71 -36.46 -47.96
N SER A 7 28.33 -36.97 -46.80
CA SER A 7 27.55 -36.26 -45.79
C SER A 7 28.46 -35.42 -44.90
N GLU A 8 28.63 -34.14 -45.23
CA GLU A 8 29.28 -33.16 -44.37
C GLU A 8 28.40 -32.88 -43.13
N ARG A 9 28.67 -33.61 -42.04
CA ARG A 9 28.26 -33.20 -40.69
C ARG A 9 29.12 -32.01 -40.25
N ARG A 10 28.67 -30.79 -40.55
CA ARG A 10 29.20 -29.59 -39.90
C ARG A 10 28.78 -29.59 -38.43
N ALA A 11 29.73 -29.92 -37.55
CA ALA A 11 29.62 -29.67 -36.13
C ALA A 11 29.46 -28.16 -35.91
N ARG A 12 28.24 -27.71 -35.61
CA ARG A 12 28.01 -26.35 -35.11
C ARG A 12 28.69 -26.25 -33.74
N ALA A 13 29.77 -25.47 -33.67
CA ALA A 13 30.35 -25.07 -32.41
C ALA A 13 29.24 -24.46 -31.54
N ARG A 14 28.97 -25.07 -30.38
CA ARG A 14 28.11 -24.45 -29.38
C ARG A 14 28.77 -23.12 -29.00
N PRO A 15 28.06 -21.98 -29.07
CA PRO A 15 28.57 -20.74 -28.52
C PRO A 15 28.90 -21.01 -27.05
N THR A 16 30.16 -20.76 -26.68
CA THR A 16 30.63 -20.76 -25.31
C THR A 16 29.72 -19.84 -24.52
N GLN A 17 28.96 -20.40 -23.57
CA GLN A 17 28.16 -19.58 -22.67
C GLN A 17 29.11 -18.61 -21.95
N PRO A 18 28.80 -17.31 -21.93
CA PRO A 18 29.62 -16.35 -21.20
C PRO A 18 29.69 -16.79 -19.74
N ASP A 19 30.92 -16.87 -19.23
CA ASP A 19 31.21 -17.28 -17.86
C ASP A 19 30.68 -16.22 -16.88
N HIS A 20 29.43 -16.40 -16.45
CA HIS A 20 28.75 -15.52 -15.49
C HIS A 20 29.32 -15.66 -14.07
N SER A 21 30.28 -16.56 -13.83
CA SER A 21 30.86 -16.79 -12.50
C SER A 21 31.68 -15.61 -11.96
N ALA A 22 32.11 -14.68 -12.82
CA ALA A 22 32.98 -13.56 -12.43
C ALA A 22 32.25 -12.29 -11.93
N ARG A 23 30.90 -12.23 -11.93
CA ARG A 23 30.15 -11.03 -11.48
C ARG A 23 29.67 -11.06 -10.02
N SER A 24 29.97 -12.11 -9.24
CA SER A 24 29.23 -12.38 -7.99
C SER A 24 29.81 -11.83 -6.68
N ALA A 25 30.84 -10.97 -6.70
CA ALA A 25 31.47 -10.51 -5.45
C ALA A 25 31.63 -8.99 -5.35
N LEU A 26 30.59 -8.22 -5.68
CA LEU A 26 30.50 -6.87 -5.11
C LEU A 26 30.12 -7.03 -3.62
N PRO A 27 30.97 -6.58 -2.68
CA PRO A 27 30.67 -6.70 -1.26
C PRO A 27 29.36 -5.96 -0.99
N ARG A 28 28.35 -6.70 -0.49
CA ARG A 28 27.11 -6.16 0.08
C ARG A 28 27.46 -5.36 1.34
N ARG A 29 28.10 -4.19 1.19
CA ARG A 29 28.15 -3.18 2.24
C ARG A 29 26.75 -2.63 2.35
N ALA A 30 25.96 -3.21 3.23
CA ALA A 30 24.80 -2.53 3.80
C ALA A 30 25.33 -1.24 4.42
N THR A 31 25.24 -0.14 3.68
CA THR A 31 25.54 1.18 4.23
C THR A 31 24.55 1.39 5.37
N PRO A 32 25.00 1.54 6.63
CA PRO A 32 24.10 1.86 7.71
C PRO A 32 23.48 3.22 7.36
N TYR A 33 22.18 3.22 7.03
CA TYR A 33 21.41 4.44 6.86
C TYR A 33 21.31 5.09 8.24
N ALA A 34 22.30 5.92 8.57
CA ALA A 34 22.27 6.75 9.76
C ALA A 34 21.09 7.73 9.61
N GLY A 35 20.16 7.68 10.56
CA GLY A 35 18.91 8.44 10.54
C GLY A 35 19.16 9.93 10.30
N ALA A 36 18.75 10.42 9.14
CA ALA A 36 18.78 11.84 8.83
C ALA A 36 17.69 12.57 9.65
N PRO A 37 17.99 13.75 10.22
CA PRO A 37 17.05 14.50 11.04
C PRO A 37 15.88 15.04 10.20
N PHE A 38 14.74 15.19 10.89
CA PHE A 38 13.45 15.71 10.43
C PHE A 38 13.54 16.63 9.20
N SER A 39 13.22 16.08 8.04
CA SER A 39 13.25 16.75 6.74
C SER A 39 11.95 16.35 6.06
N LEU A 40 11.23 17.33 5.48
CA LEU A 40 10.02 17.24 4.63
C LEU A 40 9.18 15.96 4.75
N SER A 41 7.88 16.06 5.06
CA SER A 41 6.97 14.89 5.21
C SER A 41 7.29 13.82 4.15
N ALA A 42 7.38 12.55 4.55
CA ALA A 42 7.90 11.52 3.66
C ALA A 42 7.07 11.46 2.36
N ALA A 43 5.78 11.79 2.42
CA ALA A 43 4.89 12.01 1.28
C ALA A 43 5.42 13.04 0.27
N MET A 44 5.90 14.19 0.70
CA MET A 44 6.45 15.21 -0.21
C MET A 44 7.80 14.78 -0.80
N LYS A 45 8.66 14.17 0.01
CA LYS A 45 9.90 13.54 -0.48
C LYS A 45 9.60 12.45 -1.48
N PHE A 46 8.53 11.70 -1.27
CA PHE A 46 8.12 10.59 -2.09
C PHE A 46 7.47 11.06 -3.41
N CYS A 47 6.60 12.07 -3.40
CA CYS A 47 6.13 12.72 -4.63
C CYS A 47 7.32 13.22 -5.47
N LEU A 48 8.31 13.84 -4.82
CA LEU A 48 9.55 14.24 -5.49
C LEU A 48 10.36 13.04 -5.98
N LYS A 49 10.43 11.94 -5.21
CA LYS A 49 11.11 10.69 -5.61
C LYS A 49 10.42 10.04 -6.80
N LEU A 50 9.09 10.04 -6.86
CA LEU A 50 8.31 9.52 -7.99
C LEU A 50 8.47 10.34 -9.25
N VAL A 51 8.40 11.67 -9.12
CA VAL A 51 8.66 12.57 -10.25
C VAL A 51 10.09 12.34 -10.76
N ARG A 52 11.07 12.20 -9.85
CA ARG A 52 12.45 11.88 -10.25
C ARG A 52 12.59 10.47 -10.85
N SER A 53 11.92 9.46 -10.31
CA SER A 53 11.98 8.09 -10.82
C SER A 53 11.36 7.97 -12.21
N SER A 54 10.37 8.81 -12.54
CA SER A 54 9.83 8.87 -13.90
C SER A 54 10.79 9.46 -14.94
N VAL A 55 11.87 10.12 -14.50
CA VAL A 55 12.84 10.80 -15.37
C VAL A 55 14.16 10.02 -15.50
N HIS A 56 14.50 9.15 -14.55
CA HIS A 56 15.77 8.43 -14.54
C HIS A 56 15.62 6.96 -14.99
N GLU A 57 16.46 6.57 -15.95
CA GLU A 57 16.49 5.24 -16.59
C GLU A 57 16.87 4.10 -15.62
N HIS A 58 17.58 4.41 -14.53
CA HIS A 58 17.91 3.47 -13.47
C HIS A 58 17.42 4.02 -12.13
N CYS A 59 16.25 3.56 -11.67
CA CYS A 59 15.73 3.95 -10.36
C CYS A 59 15.64 2.74 -9.43
N ARG A 60 16.27 2.89 -8.26
CA ARG A 60 16.12 1.95 -7.14
C ARG A 60 14.71 2.13 -6.57
N THR A 61 13.90 1.09 -6.72
CA THR A 61 12.48 1.13 -6.33
C THR A 61 12.25 0.23 -5.14
N GLU A 62 11.79 0.83 -4.05
CA GLU A 62 11.48 0.15 -2.79
C GLU A 62 9.95 0.12 -2.64
N PRO A 63 9.30 -1.06 -2.64
CA PRO A 63 7.84 -1.16 -2.50
C PRO A 63 7.31 -0.39 -1.29
N GLU A 64 8.04 -0.42 -0.18
CA GLU A 64 7.68 0.22 1.09
C GLU A 64 7.46 1.72 0.97
N ASP A 65 8.18 2.39 0.07
CA ASP A 65 7.97 3.82 -0.14
C ASP A 65 6.55 4.11 -0.67
N TYR A 66 6.01 3.24 -1.52
CA TYR A 66 4.64 3.35 -2.00
C TYR A 66 3.61 3.08 -0.90
N LEU A 67 3.86 2.07 -0.06
CA LEU A 67 2.96 1.72 1.05
C LEU A 67 2.93 2.82 2.13
N ALA A 68 4.12 3.31 2.50
CA ALA A 68 4.29 4.41 3.44
C ALA A 68 3.60 5.68 2.91
N ALA A 69 3.86 6.06 1.66
CA ALA A 69 3.25 7.24 1.08
C ALA A 69 1.74 7.12 0.90
N SER A 70 1.22 5.94 0.57
CA SER A 70 -0.23 5.68 0.54
C SER A 70 -0.85 5.90 1.92
N SER A 71 -0.22 5.38 2.99
CA SER A 71 -0.68 5.53 4.38
C SER A 71 -0.64 6.98 4.86
N GLU A 72 0.44 7.71 4.53
CA GLU A 72 0.56 9.13 4.86
C GLU A 72 -0.42 10.00 4.08
N LEU A 73 -0.68 9.70 2.80
CA LEU A 73 -1.69 10.41 2.01
C LEU A 73 -3.11 10.16 2.52
N LEU A 74 -3.42 8.96 3.02
CA LEU A 74 -4.71 8.70 3.67
C LEU A 74 -4.90 9.62 4.89
N PHE A 75 -3.89 9.67 5.77
CA PHE A 75 -3.90 10.56 6.93
C PHE A 75 -3.95 12.04 6.54
N ALA A 76 -3.16 12.46 5.55
CA ALA A 76 -3.14 13.84 5.07
C ALA A 76 -4.51 14.24 4.48
N THR A 77 -5.14 13.33 3.72
CA THR A 77 -6.49 13.55 3.17
C THR A 77 -7.49 13.77 4.31
N MET A 78 -7.41 12.98 5.39
CA MET A 78 -8.29 13.13 6.55
C MET A 78 -8.12 14.51 7.20
N VAL A 79 -6.88 14.96 7.41
CA VAL A 79 -6.60 16.26 8.00
C VAL A 79 -7.11 17.41 7.10
N VAL A 80 -6.86 17.34 5.79
CA VAL A 80 -7.33 18.36 4.84
C VAL A 80 -8.85 18.40 4.79
N SER A 81 -9.51 17.24 4.69
CA SER A 81 -10.96 17.12 4.69
C SER A 81 -11.58 17.63 5.99
N PHE A 82 -10.97 17.33 7.14
CA PHE A 82 -11.41 17.88 8.43
C PHE A 82 -11.37 19.41 8.44
N CYS A 83 -10.26 20.00 7.97
CA CYS A 83 -10.13 21.46 7.87
C CYS A 83 -11.19 22.07 6.95
N ILE A 84 -11.41 21.48 5.78
CA ILE A 84 -12.43 21.96 4.83
C ILE A 84 -13.83 21.87 5.43
N THR A 85 -14.19 20.72 6.02
CA THR A 85 -15.50 20.52 6.64
C THR A 85 -15.70 21.46 7.81
N LYS A 86 -14.70 21.63 8.69
CA LYS A 86 -14.80 22.57 9.81
C LYS A 86 -14.99 24.02 9.36
N LEU A 87 -14.35 24.45 8.27
CA LEU A 87 -14.42 25.83 7.78
C LEU A 87 -15.67 26.11 6.93
N LEU A 88 -16.07 25.17 6.08
CA LEU A 88 -17.08 25.38 5.04
C LEU A 88 -18.42 24.69 5.34
N ASN A 89 -18.43 23.64 6.16
CA ASN A 89 -19.64 22.95 6.58
C ASN A 89 -19.55 22.42 8.03
N PRO A 90 -19.45 23.32 9.03
CA PRO A 90 -19.32 22.91 10.43
C PRO A 90 -20.52 22.10 10.94
N GLN A 91 -21.68 22.18 10.27
CA GLN A 91 -22.89 21.52 10.74
C GLN A 91 -22.81 20.01 10.57
N GLN A 92 -22.06 19.56 9.56
CA GLN A 92 -21.70 18.16 9.37
C GLN A 92 -20.99 17.58 10.61
N LEU A 93 -20.22 18.39 11.35
CA LEU A 93 -19.55 17.94 12.58
C LEU A 93 -20.47 17.96 13.81
N LEU A 94 -21.58 18.69 13.76
CA LEU A 94 -22.52 18.77 14.88
C LEU A 94 -23.52 17.62 14.84
N ASP A 95 -24.13 17.37 13.68
CA ASP A 95 -25.08 16.30 13.45
C ASP A 95 -24.88 15.69 12.06
N ASN A 96 -24.73 14.37 12.01
CA ASN A 96 -24.62 13.61 10.78
C ASN A 96 -25.06 12.16 11.03
N PRO A 97 -25.48 11.42 9.98
CA PRO A 97 -25.96 10.05 10.12
C PRO A 97 -24.97 9.11 10.84
N ILE A 98 -23.67 9.24 10.60
CA ILE A 98 -22.66 8.39 11.23
C ILE A 98 -22.53 8.71 12.73
N ARG A 99 -22.49 9.99 13.12
CA ARG A 99 -22.45 10.41 14.52
C ARG A 99 -23.67 9.93 15.30
N ARG A 100 -24.85 9.91 14.68
CA ARG A 100 -26.06 9.33 15.30
C ARG A 100 -25.98 7.80 15.44
N MET A 101 -25.18 7.14 14.61
CA MET A 101 -24.97 5.69 14.67
C MET A 101 -23.89 5.27 15.68
N VAL A 102 -22.77 6.00 15.75
CA VAL A 102 -21.61 5.59 16.58
C VAL A 102 -21.33 6.51 17.78
N GLY A 103 -22.00 7.65 17.87
CA GLY A 103 -21.93 8.57 19.01
C GLY A 103 -20.82 9.62 18.95
N TYR A 104 -19.97 9.62 17.92
CA TYR A 104 -18.89 10.60 17.70
C TYR A 104 -18.68 10.86 16.21
N ASN A 105 -17.86 11.85 15.86
CA ASN A 105 -17.45 12.07 14.48
C ASN A 105 -16.31 11.11 14.11
N ASN A 106 -16.67 9.99 13.49
CA ASN A 106 -15.68 9.10 12.85
C ASN A 106 -14.91 9.88 11.77
N PRO A 107 -13.61 9.59 11.56
CA PRO A 107 -12.80 10.32 10.57
C PRO A 107 -13.36 10.38 9.13
N CYS A 108 -14.15 9.39 8.71
CA CYS A 108 -14.76 9.38 7.38
C CYS A 108 -15.78 10.51 7.19
N VAL A 109 -16.45 10.95 8.27
CA VAL A 109 -17.41 12.08 8.23
C VAL A 109 -16.78 13.34 7.64
N PHE A 110 -15.47 13.51 7.78
CA PHE A 110 -14.76 14.69 7.33
C PHE A 110 -14.75 14.87 5.82
N TRP A 111 -14.98 13.81 5.03
CA TRP A 111 -15.03 13.87 3.57
C TRP A 111 -16.36 13.38 2.98
N ASP A 112 -17.41 13.24 3.78
CA ASP A 112 -18.70 12.73 3.31
C ASP A 112 -19.60 13.79 2.69
N GLU A 113 -19.32 15.08 2.93
CA GLU A 113 -20.13 16.19 2.43
C GLU A 113 -19.33 17.20 1.60
N LYS A 114 -20.01 17.85 0.64
CA LYS A 114 -19.38 18.86 -0.22
C LYS A 114 -19.01 20.11 0.58
N PRO A 115 -17.90 20.79 0.25
CA PRO A 115 -16.97 20.49 -0.85
C PRO A 115 -15.85 19.49 -0.49
N ALA A 116 -15.75 19.05 0.77
CA ALA A 116 -14.66 18.20 1.25
C ALA A 116 -14.57 16.87 0.49
N THR A 117 -15.71 16.25 0.15
CA THR A 117 -15.75 15.01 -0.64
C THR A 117 -15.03 15.14 -1.98
N LEU A 118 -15.18 16.27 -2.67
CA LEU A 118 -14.56 16.47 -3.99
C LEU A 118 -13.05 16.57 -3.85
N VAL A 119 -12.56 17.33 -2.88
CA VAL A 119 -11.13 17.46 -2.63
C VAL A 119 -10.54 16.13 -2.16
N ALA A 120 -11.23 15.42 -1.27
CA ALA A 120 -10.83 14.11 -0.79
C ALA A 120 -10.71 13.10 -1.92
N ALA A 121 -11.71 13.03 -2.82
CA ALA A 121 -11.68 12.12 -3.96
C ALA A 121 -10.46 12.36 -4.86
N TRP A 122 -10.11 13.63 -5.11
CA TRP A 122 -8.91 14.00 -5.86
C TRP A 122 -7.62 13.59 -5.14
N MET A 123 -7.55 13.73 -3.81
CA MET A 123 -6.39 13.31 -3.01
C MET A 123 -6.31 11.78 -2.84
N PHE A 124 -7.43 11.06 -2.90
CA PHE A 124 -7.48 9.61 -2.82
C PHE A 124 -6.98 8.92 -4.09
N ALA A 125 -7.14 9.53 -5.26
CA ALA A 125 -6.68 8.97 -6.52
C ALA A 125 -5.17 8.61 -6.52
N PRO A 126 -4.24 9.51 -6.15
CA PRO A 126 -2.84 9.14 -6.01
C PRO A 126 -2.64 8.11 -4.90
N MET A 127 -3.35 8.20 -3.76
CA MET A 127 -3.25 7.22 -2.68
C MET A 127 -3.53 5.78 -3.13
N ILE A 128 -4.60 5.58 -3.93
CA ILE A 128 -4.97 4.28 -4.53
C ILE A 128 -3.89 3.83 -5.52
N TYR A 129 -3.45 4.72 -6.40
CA TYR A 129 -2.37 4.41 -7.35
C TYR A 129 -1.13 3.88 -6.63
N LEU A 130 -0.72 4.53 -5.54
CA LEU A 130 0.43 4.08 -4.74
C LEU A 130 0.18 2.73 -4.07
N GLY A 131 -1.01 2.49 -3.52
CA GLY A 131 -1.35 1.18 -2.97
C GLY A 131 -1.26 0.06 -4.00
N ILE A 132 -1.72 0.31 -5.23
CA ILE A 132 -1.61 -0.64 -6.35
C ILE A 132 -0.15 -0.80 -6.78
N ARG A 133 0.62 0.28 -6.90
CA ARG A 133 2.05 0.23 -7.25
C ARG A 133 2.87 -0.53 -6.20
N TYR A 134 2.57 -0.35 -4.92
CA TYR A 134 3.12 -1.19 -3.85
C TYR A 134 2.84 -2.67 -4.16
N ALA A 135 1.58 -3.06 -4.32
CA ALA A 135 1.21 -4.45 -4.56
C ALA A 135 1.91 -5.06 -5.79
N VAL A 136 2.05 -4.30 -6.88
CA VAL A 136 2.74 -4.73 -8.10
C VAL A 136 4.24 -4.93 -7.84
N THR A 137 4.90 -3.93 -7.27
CA THR A 137 6.36 -3.97 -7.02
C THR A 137 6.71 -5.01 -5.97
N ASP A 138 5.93 -5.14 -4.90
CA ASP A 138 6.09 -6.17 -3.88
C ASP A 138 5.89 -7.58 -4.45
N SER A 139 4.91 -7.75 -5.36
CA SER A 139 4.72 -9.01 -6.09
C SER A 139 5.90 -9.36 -7.01
N MET A 140 6.55 -8.35 -7.61
CA MET A 140 7.78 -8.56 -8.38
C MET A 140 8.93 -8.97 -7.45
N ARG A 141 9.09 -8.29 -6.30
CA ARG A 141 10.10 -8.65 -5.31
C ARG A 141 9.93 -10.07 -4.80
N ALA A 142 8.71 -10.47 -4.45
CA ALA A 142 8.42 -11.83 -3.99
C ALA A 142 8.88 -12.87 -5.03
N LYS A 143 8.58 -12.64 -6.32
CA LYS A 143 9.02 -13.55 -7.40
C LYS A 143 10.54 -13.66 -7.54
N LEU A 144 11.27 -12.58 -7.26
CA LEU A 144 12.73 -12.52 -7.38
C LEU A 144 13.48 -13.05 -6.15
N SER A 145 12.86 -13.02 -4.96
CA SER A 145 13.56 -13.25 -3.68
C SER A 145 13.91 -14.70 -3.36
N ASN A 146 13.40 -15.69 -4.12
CA ASN A 146 13.73 -17.09 -3.87
C ASN A 146 13.78 -17.92 -5.17
N PRO A 147 14.93 -17.95 -5.86
CA PRO A 147 15.08 -18.76 -7.07
C PRO A 147 15.02 -20.27 -6.79
N ASP A 148 15.33 -20.71 -5.56
CA ASP A 148 15.47 -22.13 -5.21
C ASP A 148 14.15 -22.78 -4.74
N ASP A 149 13.19 -21.99 -4.25
CA ASP A 149 11.83 -22.47 -3.92
C ASP A 149 10.77 -21.38 -4.21
N PRO A 150 10.46 -21.15 -5.50
CA PRO A 150 9.52 -20.12 -5.93
C PRO A 150 8.05 -20.44 -5.64
N ALA A 151 7.71 -21.69 -5.32
CA ALA A 151 6.32 -22.16 -5.37
C ALA A 151 5.49 -21.86 -4.11
N LYS A 152 6.07 -21.95 -2.91
CA LYS A 152 5.29 -21.84 -1.65
C LYS A 152 5.34 -20.47 -1.00
N ARG A 153 6.52 -19.84 -0.94
CA ARG A 153 6.67 -18.52 -0.29
C ARG A 153 6.02 -17.40 -1.08
N ASN A 154 6.18 -17.41 -2.40
CA ASN A 154 5.70 -16.32 -3.25
C ASN A 154 4.17 -16.26 -3.28
N THR A 155 3.51 -17.40 -3.18
CA THR A 155 2.05 -17.49 -3.34
C THR A 155 1.30 -16.69 -2.27
N LEU A 156 1.70 -16.75 -1.00
CA LEU A 156 1.03 -15.98 0.06
C LEU A 156 1.15 -14.46 -0.16
N TYR A 157 2.36 -13.96 -0.42
CA TYR A 157 2.59 -12.53 -0.65
C TYR A 157 1.86 -12.04 -1.89
N LEU A 158 1.85 -12.84 -2.96
CA LEU A 158 1.08 -12.54 -4.16
C LEU A 158 -0.41 -12.39 -3.85
N TYR A 159 -1.00 -13.31 -3.06
CA TYR A 159 -2.40 -13.19 -2.65
C TYR A 159 -2.67 -11.95 -1.80
N LEU A 160 -1.81 -11.67 -0.82
CA LEU A 160 -1.95 -10.49 0.04
C LEU A 160 -1.85 -9.19 -0.77
N ASN A 161 -0.91 -9.11 -1.71
CA ASN A 161 -0.74 -7.96 -2.59
C ASN A 161 -1.95 -7.74 -3.49
N TRP A 162 -2.47 -8.81 -4.11
CA TRP A 162 -3.70 -8.72 -4.91
C TRP A 162 -4.92 -8.34 -4.06
N ALA A 163 -5.07 -8.93 -2.88
CA ALA A 163 -6.16 -8.59 -1.96
C ALA A 163 -6.09 -7.11 -1.55
N TYR A 164 -4.89 -6.60 -1.23
CA TYR A 164 -4.68 -5.20 -0.91
C TYR A 164 -4.95 -4.27 -2.10
N ALA A 165 -4.52 -4.62 -3.31
CA ALA A 165 -4.80 -3.82 -4.52
C ALA A 165 -6.31 -3.75 -4.82
N ILE A 166 -7.03 -4.87 -4.71
CA ILE A 166 -8.49 -4.92 -4.86
C ILE A 166 -9.16 -4.10 -3.75
N SER A 167 -8.68 -4.23 -2.52
CA SER A 167 -9.16 -3.47 -1.36
C SER A 167 -9.04 -1.95 -1.57
N GLN A 168 -7.93 -1.48 -2.16
CA GLN A 168 -7.75 -0.08 -2.52
C GLN A 168 -8.79 0.40 -3.55
N ILE A 169 -9.12 -0.43 -4.54
CA ILE A 169 -10.17 -0.13 -5.53
C ILE A 169 -11.56 -0.10 -4.87
N ILE A 170 -11.87 -1.08 -4.01
CA ILE A 170 -13.16 -1.11 -3.30
C ILE A 170 -13.31 0.13 -2.40
N CYS A 171 -12.22 0.60 -1.80
CA CYS A 171 -12.22 1.78 -0.94
C CYS A 171 -12.67 3.05 -1.67
N SER A 172 -12.43 3.19 -2.98
CA SER A 172 -12.95 4.37 -3.72
C SER A 172 -14.48 4.47 -3.71
N GLY A 173 -15.19 3.37 -3.39
CA GLY A 173 -16.64 3.36 -3.25
C GLY A 173 -17.18 4.32 -2.18
N ILE A 174 -16.36 4.77 -1.22
CA ILE A 174 -16.76 5.78 -0.23
C ILE A 174 -17.20 7.10 -0.87
N PHE A 175 -16.66 7.45 -2.04
CA PHE A 175 -17.03 8.67 -2.77
C PHE A 175 -18.21 8.48 -3.71
N VAL A 176 -18.64 7.24 -3.93
CA VAL A 176 -19.76 6.88 -4.80
C VAL A 176 -21.04 6.71 -3.98
N VAL A 177 -20.93 6.08 -2.81
CA VAL A 177 -22.05 5.81 -1.92
C VAL A 177 -22.01 6.81 -0.77
N THR A 178 -22.86 7.84 -0.82
CA THR A 178 -22.97 8.80 0.28
C THR A 178 -23.86 8.24 1.40
N PRO A 179 -23.47 8.35 2.69
CA PRO A 179 -24.35 7.97 3.79
C PRO A 179 -25.58 8.90 3.79
N GLN A 180 -26.77 8.32 3.63
CA GLN A 180 -28.03 9.07 3.61
C GLN A 180 -28.85 8.77 4.86
N ASP A 181 -29.52 9.80 5.36
CA ASP A 181 -30.38 9.71 6.54
C ASP A 181 -31.51 8.69 6.34
N GLY A 182 -31.73 7.85 7.36
CA GLY A 182 -32.76 6.80 7.33
C GLY A 182 -32.43 5.61 6.42
N MET A 183 -31.32 5.63 5.66
CA MET A 183 -30.94 4.55 4.76
C MET A 183 -29.78 3.73 5.32
N LEU A 184 -30.09 2.83 6.26
CA LEU A 184 -29.11 1.95 6.91
C LEU A 184 -28.25 1.16 5.91
N THR A 185 -28.83 0.72 4.79
CA THR A 185 -28.09 0.03 3.72
C THR A 185 -27.03 0.92 3.09
N SER A 186 -27.33 2.20 2.81
CA SER A 186 -26.35 3.13 2.22
C SER A 186 -25.18 3.34 3.17
N MET A 187 -25.46 3.57 4.46
CA MET A 187 -24.42 3.71 5.48
C MET A 187 -23.53 2.47 5.59
N ARG A 188 -24.13 1.27 5.56
CA ARG A 188 -23.38 0.00 5.64
C ARG A 188 -22.50 -0.23 4.41
N VAL A 189 -23.00 0.06 3.21
CA VAL A 189 -22.21 -0.09 1.98
C VAL A 189 -21.07 0.95 1.94
N HIS A 190 -21.36 2.21 2.26
CA HIS A 190 -20.33 3.25 2.39
C HIS A 190 -19.24 2.82 3.38
N SER A 191 -19.65 2.42 4.58
CA SER A 191 -18.71 2.00 5.63
C SER A 191 -17.96 0.72 5.24
N PHE A 192 -18.60 -0.23 4.58
CA PHE A 192 -17.95 -1.45 4.08
C PHE A 192 -16.79 -1.12 3.14
N CYS A 193 -16.97 -0.16 2.22
CA CYS A 193 -15.92 0.26 1.29
C CYS A 193 -14.63 0.64 2.03
N PHE A 194 -14.75 1.33 3.18
CA PHE A 194 -13.60 1.71 3.99
C PHE A 194 -13.15 0.60 4.96
N VAL A 195 -14.06 0.03 5.75
CA VAL A 195 -13.73 -0.90 6.85
C VAL A 195 -12.98 -2.14 6.36
N GLN A 196 -13.24 -2.61 5.13
CA GLN A 196 -12.47 -3.71 4.55
C GLN A 196 -10.99 -3.37 4.27
N LEU A 197 -10.65 -2.07 4.09
CA LEU A 197 -9.27 -1.63 3.86
C LEU A 197 -8.41 -1.77 5.12
N ILE A 198 -9.00 -1.57 6.29
CA ILE A 198 -8.32 -1.58 7.59
C ILE A 198 -7.51 -2.88 7.81
N PRO A 199 -8.12 -4.08 7.79
CA PRO A 199 -7.38 -5.32 7.95
C PRO A 199 -6.43 -5.60 6.77
N MET A 200 -6.77 -5.19 5.55
CA MET A 200 -5.92 -5.42 4.38
C MET A 200 -4.63 -4.60 4.44
N LEU A 201 -4.71 -3.33 4.85
CA LEU A 201 -3.56 -2.47 5.07
C LEU A 201 -2.68 -3.00 6.22
N GLY A 202 -3.28 -3.39 7.34
CA GLY A 202 -2.53 -3.98 8.45
C GLY A 202 -1.83 -5.28 8.07
N LEU A 203 -2.47 -6.14 7.26
CA LEU A 203 -1.84 -7.35 6.73
C LEU A 203 -0.71 -7.04 5.76
N ALA A 204 -0.86 -6.04 4.88
CA ALA A 204 0.21 -5.62 3.98
C ALA A 204 1.45 -5.13 4.76
N ILE A 205 1.25 -4.30 5.79
CA ILE A 205 2.33 -3.84 6.67
C ILE A 205 2.98 -5.03 7.40
N ALA A 206 2.19 -5.92 8.00
CA ALA A 206 2.71 -7.08 8.72
C ALA A 206 3.46 -8.06 7.80
N ALA A 207 2.97 -8.26 6.57
CA ALA A 207 3.63 -9.09 5.57
C ALA A 207 5.01 -8.54 5.21
N ASN A 208 5.14 -7.23 5.08
CA ASN A 208 6.40 -6.55 4.82
C ASN A 208 7.44 -6.81 5.93
N TYR A 209 7.04 -6.65 7.19
CA TYR A 209 7.88 -7.01 8.34
C TYR A 209 8.25 -8.49 8.36
N HIS A 210 7.28 -9.38 8.09
CA HIS A 210 7.54 -10.81 8.06
C HIS A 210 8.55 -11.18 6.96
N GLU A 211 8.43 -10.60 5.76
CA GLU A 211 9.37 -10.80 4.66
C GLU A 211 10.77 -10.29 5.01
N GLY A 212 10.89 -9.06 5.54
CA GLY A 212 12.18 -8.51 5.97
C GLY A 212 12.84 -9.38 7.03
N TYR A 213 12.09 -9.87 8.03
CA TYR A 213 12.59 -10.79 9.05
C TYR A 213 13.12 -12.09 8.43
N LYS A 214 12.37 -12.69 7.50
CA LYS A 214 12.78 -13.92 6.80
C LYS A 214 14.03 -13.74 5.95
N ASN A 215 14.25 -12.54 5.42
CA ASN A 215 15.43 -12.16 4.66
C ASN A 215 16.61 -11.72 5.54
N GLY A 216 16.49 -11.82 6.86
CA GLY A 216 17.56 -11.49 7.81
C GLY A 216 17.80 -9.98 7.95
N VAL A 217 16.83 -9.14 7.60
CA VAL A 217 16.91 -7.69 7.84
C VAL A 217 16.82 -7.46 9.36
N PRO A 218 17.81 -6.78 9.98
CA PRO A 218 17.75 -6.48 11.40
C PRO A 218 16.71 -5.38 11.66
N PHE A 219 15.83 -5.61 12.63
CA PHE A 219 14.85 -4.62 13.06
C PHE A 219 15.20 -4.06 14.43
N SER A 220 15.00 -2.75 14.59
CA SER A 220 15.12 -2.09 15.89
C SER A 220 13.89 -2.36 16.77
N ASN A 221 14.04 -2.19 18.09
CA ASN A 221 12.93 -2.30 19.04
C ASN A 221 11.77 -1.34 18.71
N ALA A 222 12.09 -0.14 18.22
CA ALA A 222 11.08 0.85 17.83
C ALA A 222 10.20 0.34 16.68
N GLN A 223 10.78 -0.38 15.71
CA GLN A 223 10.03 -0.97 14.60
C GLN A 223 9.11 -2.10 15.07
N TRP A 224 9.58 -2.95 15.98
CA TRP A 224 8.73 -3.99 16.59
C TRP A 224 7.58 -3.41 17.40
N ILE A 225 7.83 -2.35 18.17
CA ILE A 225 6.78 -1.64 18.92
C ILE A 225 5.79 -1.00 17.94
N GLY A 226 6.27 -0.35 16.88
CA GLY A 226 5.44 0.22 15.82
C GLY A 226 4.55 -0.82 15.15
N LEU A 227 5.11 -2.00 14.81
CA LEU A 227 4.36 -3.12 14.26
C LEU A 227 3.30 -3.64 15.25
N ALA A 228 3.67 -3.84 16.51
CA ALA A 228 2.73 -4.31 17.53
C ALA A 228 1.56 -3.34 17.70
N LEU A 229 1.85 -2.03 17.75
CA LEU A 229 0.84 -0.98 17.85
C LEU A 229 -0.13 -1.02 16.67
N ILE A 230 0.35 -1.01 15.42
CA ILE A 230 -0.52 -1.01 14.24
C ILE A 230 -1.33 -2.30 14.14
N CYS A 231 -0.77 -3.46 14.49
CA CYS A 231 -1.49 -4.72 14.48
C CYS A 231 -2.63 -4.74 15.52
N VAL A 232 -2.36 -4.29 16.75
CA VAL A 232 -3.38 -4.21 17.81
C VAL A 232 -4.50 -3.25 17.40
N LEU A 233 -4.15 -2.03 16.96
CA LEU A 233 -5.13 -1.05 16.52
C LEU A 233 -5.92 -1.55 15.32
N THR A 234 -5.30 -2.23 14.35
CA THR A 234 -6.01 -2.81 13.19
C THR A 234 -7.04 -3.85 13.61
N VAL A 235 -6.70 -4.75 14.53
CA VAL A 235 -7.63 -5.78 15.01
C VAL A 235 -8.78 -5.15 15.78
N LEU A 236 -8.48 -4.22 16.69
CA LEU A 236 -9.50 -3.50 17.46
C LEU A 236 -10.42 -2.72 16.52
N GLU A 237 -9.87 -1.89 15.64
CA GLU A 237 -10.61 -1.10 14.68
C GLU A 237 -11.50 -1.96 13.79
N THR A 238 -10.94 -3.03 13.20
CA THR A 238 -11.72 -3.93 12.34
C THR A 238 -12.89 -4.54 13.09
N PHE A 239 -12.68 -5.01 14.33
CA PHE A 239 -13.74 -5.62 15.13
C PHE A 239 -14.80 -4.60 15.53
N PHE A 240 -14.39 -3.49 16.15
CA PHE A 240 -15.28 -2.48 16.69
C PHE A 240 -16.04 -1.74 15.58
N ALA A 241 -15.38 -1.32 14.50
CA ALA A 241 -16.03 -0.64 13.37
C ALA A 241 -17.02 -1.57 12.64
N SER A 242 -16.63 -2.82 12.37
CA SER A 242 -17.53 -3.77 11.71
C SER A 242 -18.78 -4.03 12.56
N THR A 243 -18.60 -4.29 13.85
CA THR A 243 -19.75 -4.57 14.72
C THR A 243 -20.62 -3.34 14.96
N ALA A 244 -20.03 -2.14 15.09
CA ALA A 244 -20.77 -0.88 15.17
C ALA A 244 -21.65 -0.66 13.93
N VAL A 245 -21.10 -0.85 12.73
CA VAL A 245 -21.83 -0.60 11.47
C VAL A 245 -22.88 -1.68 11.16
N PHE A 246 -22.49 -2.96 11.28
CA PHE A 246 -23.33 -4.06 10.81
C PHE A 246 -24.34 -4.55 11.84
N LEU A 247 -24.10 -4.32 13.15
CA LEU A 247 -25.04 -4.70 14.20
C LEU A 247 -25.94 -3.56 14.66
N TYR A 248 -25.67 -2.31 14.26
CA TYR A 248 -26.55 -1.18 14.57
C TYR A 248 -27.95 -1.36 13.97
N LYS A 249 -28.97 -1.05 14.79
CA LYS A 249 -30.40 -1.30 14.51
C LYS A 249 -31.22 -0.03 14.28
N ASN A 250 -30.60 1.14 14.30
CA ASN A 250 -31.30 2.42 14.17
C ASN A 250 -32.34 2.69 15.29
N ASP A 251 -32.06 2.19 16.49
CA ASP A 251 -32.85 2.37 17.71
C ASP A 251 -32.30 3.49 18.62
N GLY A 252 -31.27 4.20 18.17
CA GLY A 252 -30.59 5.24 18.95
C GLY A 252 -29.66 4.69 20.04
N VAL A 253 -29.45 3.37 20.12
CA VAL A 253 -28.54 2.75 21.06
C VAL A 253 -27.22 2.41 20.34
N PHE A 254 -26.12 2.95 20.86
CA PHE A 254 -24.79 2.64 20.33
C PHE A 254 -24.41 1.20 20.66
N VAL A 255 -23.81 0.49 19.69
CA VAL A 255 -23.36 -0.89 19.88
C VAL A 255 -22.20 -0.97 20.89
N HIS A 256 -21.34 0.06 20.88
CA HIS A 256 -20.18 0.20 21.76
C HIS A 256 -20.17 1.56 22.44
N ASP A 257 -19.37 1.70 23.50
CA ASP A 257 -19.09 2.99 24.10
C ASP A 257 -18.46 3.96 23.07
N PRO A 258 -19.06 5.14 22.82
CA PRO A 258 -18.56 6.08 21.81
C PRO A 258 -17.15 6.59 22.08
N THR A 259 -16.74 6.72 23.35
CA THR A 259 -15.42 7.25 23.71
C THR A 259 -14.34 6.22 23.40
N LEU A 260 -14.58 4.96 23.77
CA LEU A 260 -13.68 3.85 23.44
C LEU A 260 -13.52 3.70 21.93
N MET A 261 -14.63 3.71 21.20
CA MET A 261 -14.64 3.64 19.74
C MET A 261 -13.84 4.79 19.12
N GLN A 262 -14.07 6.03 19.58
CA GLN A 262 -13.33 7.19 19.12
C GLN A 262 -11.82 7.06 19.35
N MET A 263 -11.39 6.55 20.51
CA MET A 263 -9.96 6.36 20.78
C MET A 263 -9.30 5.35 19.84
N ILE A 264 -10.01 4.27 19.51
CA ILE A 264 -9.51 3.22 18.61
C ILE A 264 -9.40 3.76 17.18
N ASP A 265 -10.48 4.36 16.65
CA ASP A 265 -10.52 4.96 15.31
C ASP A 265 -9.38 5.97 15.09
N TYR A 266 -9.34 6.99 15.96
CA TYR A 266 -8.36 8.07 15.82
C TYR A 266 -6.95 7.57 16.09
N GLY A 267 -6.80 6.60 17.01
CA GLY A 267 -5.55 5.90 17.24
C GLY A 267 -5.05 5.19 15.99
N TRP A 268 -5.93 4.46 15.29
CA TRP A 268 -5.60 3.77 14.04
C TRP A 268 -5.14 4.74 12.96
N PHE A 269 -5.89 5.82 12.70
CA PHE A 269 -5.47 6.84 11.73
C PHE A 269 -4.14 7.52 12.11
N ALA A 270 -3.97 7.90 13.38
CA ALA A 270 -2.73 8.53 13.86
C ALA A 270 -1.53 7.57 13.78
N SER A 271 -1.77 6.25 13.83
CA SER A 271 -0.72 5.26 13.70
C SER A 271 -0.21 5.07 12.27
N LEU A 272 -0.95 5.50 11.24
CA LEU A 272 -0.55 5.39 9.83
C LEU A 272 0.79 6.09 9.51
N PRO A 273 0.99 7.39 9.82
CA PRO A 273 2.28 8.04 9.60
C PRO A 273 3.39 7.45 10.48
N ILE A 274 3.05 6.93 11.66
CA ILE A 274 4.02 6.26 12.55
C ILE A 274 4.49 4.94 11.92
N ALA A 275 3.56 4.14 11.39
CA ALA A 275 3.86 2.88 10.71
C ALA A 275 4.67 3.13 9.43
N ALA A 276 4.34 4.17 8.67
CA ALA A 276 5.11 4.62 7.51
C ALA A 276 6.55 4.99 7.89
N HIS A 277 6.74 5.70 9.02
CA HIS A 277 8.05 6.09 9.50
C HIS A 277 8.93 4.89 9.91
N TYR A 278 8.35 3.89 10.58
CA TYR A 278 9.09 2.74 11.08
C TYR A 278 9.15 1.54 10.11
N MET A 279 8.60 1.67 8.90
CA MET A 279 8.58 0.58 7.93
C MET A 279 10.01 0.10 7.61
N PRO A 280 10.31 -1.20 7.73
CA PRO A 280 11.64 -1.71 7.44
C PRO A 280 11.94 -1.58 5.95
N ARG A 281 13.20 -1.37 5.60
CA ARG A 281 13.63 -1.40 4.20
C ARG A 281 13.90 -2.84 3.78
N SER A 282 13.26 -3.29 2.71
CA SER A 282 13.55 -4.57 2.08
C SER A 282 14.62 -4.41 0.99
N PRO A 283 15.22 -5.52 0.50
CA PRO A 283 16.11 -5.47 -0.65
C PRO A 283 15.40 -4.82 -1.85
N ASP A 284 16.10 -3.94 -2.53
CA ASP A 284 15.52 -3.17 -3.64
C ASP A 284 15.40 -4.00 -4.90
N ILE A 285 14.45 -3.57 -5.73
CA ILE A 285 14.33 -4.04 -7.09
C ILE A 285 15.19 -3.13 -7.96
N PHE A 286 16.12 -3.74 -8.69
CA PHE A 286 16.88 -3.08 -9.74
C PHE A 286 16.23 -3.42 -11.08
N GLU A 287 15.69 -2.40 -11.74
CA GLU A 287 15.13 -2.51 -13.08
C GLU A 287 16.14 -1.93 -14.07
N ASP A 288 16.65 -2.76 -14.97
CA ASP A 288 17.52 -2.33 -16.07
C ASP A 288 16.71 -2.30 -17.37
N PHE A 289 16.46 -1.10 -17.87
CA PHE A 289 15.83 -0.90 -19.17
C PHE A 289 16.92 -0.80 -20.22
N SER A 290 16.74 -1.49 -21.34
CA SER A 290 17.54 -1.29 -22.55
C SER A 290 16.61 -1.25 -23.74
N LEU A 291 16.86 -0.32 -24.66
CA LEU A 291 16.19 -0.33 -25.95
C LEU A 291 16.60 -1.61 -26.66
N ALA A 292 15.62 -2.40 -27.10
CA ALA A 292 15.92 -3.49 -28.02
C ALA A 292 16.64 -2.87 -29.22
N PRO A 293 17.77 -3.44 -29.67
CA PRO A 293 18.39 -2.98 -30.91
C PRO A 293 17.34 -3.03 -32.01
N ASP A 294 17.32 -2.03 -32.89
CA ASP A 294 16.48 -2.03 -34.08
C ASP A 294 16.90 -3.21 -34.96
N GLU A 295 16.43 -4.41 -34.65
CA GLU A 295 16.55 -5.58 -35.50
C GLU A 295 15.69 -5.30 -36.72
N ASN A 296 16.30 -4.73 -37.77
CA ASN A 296 15.83 -4.60 -39.15
C ASN A 296 14.39 -5.10 -39.37
N LYS A 297 13.41 -4.37 -38.83
CA LYS A 297 12.04 -4.52 -39.29
C LYS A 297 12.06 -3.78 -40.61
N GLU A 298 12.28 -4.53 -41.69
CA GLU A 298 11.90 -4.09 -43.03
C GLU A 298 10.44 -3.64 -42.91
N LEU A 299 10.25 -2.32 -42.91
CA LEU A 299 8.93 -1.70 -42.92
C LEU A 299 8.24 -2.18 -44.22
N PRO A 300 7.02 -2.72 -44.14
CA PRO A 300 6.28 -3.17 -45.32
C PRO A 300 5.97 -2.03 -46.30
#